data_AF-A0A919RH13-F1
#
_entry.id   AF-A0A919RH13-F1
#
_cell.length_a   1.000
_cell.length_b   1.000
_cell.length_c   1.000
_cell.angle_alpha   90.00
_cell.angle_beta   90.00
_cell.angle_gamma   90.00
#
_symmetry.space_group_name_H-M   'P 1'
#
loop_
_entity.id
_entity.type
_entity.pdbx_description
1 polymer ?
#
loop_
_entity_poly.entity_id
_entity_poly.type
_entity_poly.pdbx_seq_one_letter_code
_entity_poly.pdbx_strand_id
1 'polypeptide(L)'
;MGAHMRWKVLTAVALAATTILTMTAAGGRDGPGERLIRVYGDLAAARGVAIVVPGSDTTVATFERRGAKPYSTPGGGAKALLAEARRLGEDPGLAVVAWLGYDVPATRSLAVAMDDAAEDGAAALRETIAGLAGKRVTLLCHSYGSVVCAKAVRGTAVADMAVYGSPGLTVDHARELGGVRLWAGLGSADGIRNVPNVRIGPFGFGKDPTEPSFGAHRFVTGGAGHSDYLRPGSESLRNLTLIALGRVSEVSRVR
;
A
#
# COMPACT_ATOMS: atom_id res chain seq x y z
N MET A 1 2.31 -35.75 14.12
CA MET A 1 1.31 -35.95 13.04
C MET A 1 0.47 -34.68 12.98
N GLY A 2 0.74 -33.67 12.17
CA GLY A 2 1.14 -33.71 10.76
C GLY A 2 -0.10 -33.41 9.90
N ALA A 3 -0.56 -32.15 9.91
CA ALA A 3 -1.57 -31.66 8.98
C ALA A 3 -0.98 -30.49 8.18
N HIS A 4 -0.22 -30.84 7.15
CA HIS A 4 0.15 -29.91 6.09
C HIS A 4 -1.11 -29.51 5.33
N MET A 5 -1.69 -28.35 5.65
CA MET A 5 -2.76 -27.77 4.85
C MET A 5 -2.14 -27.16 3.60
N ARG A 6 -2.11 -27.95 2.52
CA ARG A 6 -1.62 -27.54 1.21
C ARG A 6 -2.56 -26.49 0.62
N TRP A 7 -2.09 -25.25 0.54
CA TRP A 7 -2.74 -24.17 -0.20
C TRP A 7 -2.74 -24.50 -1.70
N LYS A 8 -3.93 -24.61 -2.28
CA LYS A 8 -4.09 -24.59 -3.74
C LYS A 8 -4.37 -23.14 -4.15
N VAL A 9 -3.31 -22.42 -4.49
CA VAL A 9 -3.38 -21.15 -5.21
C VAL A 9 -3.00 -21.44 -6.66
N LEU A 10 -3.71 -20.81 -7.60
CA LEU A 10 -3.61 -20.88 -9.08
C LEU A 10 -4.52 -21.94 -9.73
N THR A 11 -5.58 -21.49 -10.40
CA THR A 11 -5.61 -21.39 -11.87
C THR A 11 -6.80 -20.52 -12.29
N ALA A 12 -6.53 -19.37 -12.92
CA ALA A 12 -7.46 -18.75 -13.85
C ALA A 12 -6.62 -17.97 -14.87
N VAL A 13 -6.15 -18.68 -15.89
CA VAL A 13 -5.56 -18.08 -17.09
C VAL A 13 -6.67 -17.96 -18.14
N ALA A 14 -6.85 -16.71 -18.58
CA ALA A 14 -7.37 -16.23 -19.86
C ALA A 14 -8.74 -16.74 -20.35
N LEU A 15 -9.72 -15.83 -20.35
CA LEU A 15 -10.47 -15.46 -21.56
C LEU A 15 -11.14 -14.10 -21.37
N ALA A 16 -10.73 -13.14 -22.22
CA ALA A 16 -11.35 -11.88 -22.60
C ALA A 16 -11.90 -10.90 -21.53
N ALA A 17 -11.35 -9.68 -21.56
CA ALA A 17 -11.93 -8.40 -21.15
C ALA A 17 -12.69 -8.35 -19.81
N THR A 18 -12.06 -7.69 -18.82
CA THR A 18 -12.70 -7.24 -17.57
C THR A 18 -12.98 -8.33 -16.55
N THR A 19 -11.98 -9.13 -16.18
CA THR A 19 -12.10 -9.99 -14.99
C THR A 19 -11.83 -9.18 -13.73
N ILE A 20 -12.89 -8.74 -13.06
CA ILE A 20 -12.79 -8.31 -11.66
C ILE A 20 -12.59 -9.57 -10.81
N LEU A 21 -11.35 -9.95 -10.53
CA LEU A 21 -11.10 -10.99 -9.53
C LEU A 21 -11.41 -10.38 -8.15
N THR A 22 -12.54 -10.79 -7.57
CA THR A 22 -12.94 -10.44 -6.21
C THR A 22 -12.73 -11.70 -5.38
N MET A 23 -11.68 -11.75 -4.56
CA MET A 23 -11.53 -12.79 -3.54
C MET A 23 -12.10 -12.24 -2.23
N THR A 24 -13.30 -12.67 -1.86
CA THR A 24 -13.90 -12.43 -0.53
C THR A 24 -13.84 -13.71 0.28
N ALA A 25 -13.15 -13.67 1.42
CA ALA A 25 -13.33 -14.65 2.48
C ALA A 25 -14.12 -13.96 3.60
N ALA A 26 -15.35 -14.39 3.86
CA ALA A 26 -16.16 -13.91 4.97
C ALA A 26 -16.07 -14.93 6.12
N GLY A 27 -15.58 -14.51 7.29
CA GLY A 27 -15.61 -15.27 8.53
C GLY A 27 -16.71 -14.76 9.46
N GLY A 28 -17.46 -15.67 10.08
CA GLY A 28 -18.45 -15.34 11.13
C GLY A 28 -17.80 -14.82 12.42
N ARG A 29 -18.63 -14.54 13.44
CA ARG A 29 -18.30 -13.81 14.69
C ARG A 29 -17.10 -14.31 15.53
N ASP A 30 -16.49 -15.45 15.22
CA ASP A 30 -15.27 -15.99 15.84
C ASP A 30 -14.26 -16.56 14.80
N GLY A 31 -14.33 -16.12 13.54
CA GLY A 31 -13.47 -16.56 12.42
C GLY A 31 -12.47 -15.50 11.93
N PRO A 32 -11.50 -15.88 11.06
CA PRO A 32 -10.56 -14.91 10.48
C PRO A 32 -11.35 -13.84 9.72
N GLY A 33 -11.04 -12.57 9.96
CA GLY A 33 -11.87 -11.46 9.53
C GLY A 33 -11.89 -11.22 8.01
N GLU A 34 -12.70 -10.24 7.61
CA GLU A 34 -13.10 -10.06 6.22
C GLU A 34 -11.96 -9.50 5.37
N ARG A 35 -11.52 -10.30 4.39
CA ARG A 35 -10.47 -9.94 3.43
C ARG A 35 -11.07 -9.64 2.07
N LEU A 36 -10.52 -8.64 1.39
CA LEU A 36 -10.88 -8.29 0.02
C LEU A 36 -9.66 -7.79 -0.75
N ILE A 37 -9.28 -8.52 -1.79
CA ILE A 37 -8.28 -8.09 -2.76
C ILE A 37 -8.97 -7.97 -4.10
N ARG A 38 -8.80 -6.82 -4.77
CA ARG A 38 -9.41 -6.55 -6.07
C ARG A 38 -8.41 -5.90 -7.02
N VAL A 39 -8.41 -6.40 -8.25
CA VAL A 39 -7.62 -5.87 -9.36
C VAL A 39 -8.44 -4.84 -10.13
N TYR A 40 -7.81 -3.74 -10.50
CA TYR A 40 -8.31 -2.69 -11.37
C TYR A 40 -7.39 -2.53 -12.58
N GLY A 41 -7.96 -2.50 -13.79
CA GLY A 41 -7.21 -2.53 -15.05
C GLY A 41 -6.98 -3.95 -15.56
N ASP A 42 -6.21 -4.08 -16.64
CA ASP A 42 -5.88 -5.37 -17.24
C ASP A 42 -4.56 -5.89 -16.67
N LEU A 43 -4.65 -6.81 -15.70
CA LEU A 43 -3.46 -7.40 -15.07
C LEU A 43 -2.64 -8.23 -16.06
N ALA A 44 -3.27 -8.90 -17.03
CA ALA A 44 -2.54 -9.72 -17.99
C ALA A 44 -1.64 -8.85 -18.87
N ALA A 45 -2.20 -7.77 -19.42
CA ALA A 45 -1.50 -6.83 -20.29
C ALA A 45 -0.58 -5.84 -19.54
N ALA A 46 -0.79 -5.61 -18.24
CA ALA A 46 -0.03 -4.62 -17.49
C ALA A 46 1.48 -4.92 -17.44
N ARG A 47 2.30 -3.89 -17.71
CA ARG A 47 3.75 -3.88 -17.55
C ARG A 47 4.15 -3.65 -16.09
N GLY A 48 3.40 -2.80 -15.39
CA GLY A 48 3.59 -2.49 -13.98
C GLY A 48 2.32 -2.75 -13.16
N VAL A 49 2.50 -3.15 -11.90
CA VAL A 49 1.40 -3.35 -10.95
C VAL A 49 1.66 -2.52 -9.70
N ALA A 50 0.72 -1.65 -9.35
CA ALA A 50 0.73 -0.96 -8.06
C ALA A 50 -0.16 -1.70 -7.06
N ILE A 51 0.31 -1.92 -5.84
CA ILE A 51 -0.51 -2.46 -4.75
C ILE A 51 -0.80 -1.32 -3.77
N VAL A 52 -2.07 -0.97 -3.60
CA VAL A 52 -2.52 0.01 -2.60
C VAL A 52 -2.77 -0.72 -1.28
N VAL A 53 -1.89 -0.51 -0.32
CA VAL A 53 -1.99 -1.08 1.03
C VAL A 53 -2.52 0.01 1.98
N PRO A 54 -3.75 -0.14 2.51
CA PRO A 54 -4.41 0.90 3.27
C PRO A 54 -3.92 0.98 4.71
N GLY A 55 -4.30 2.06 5.38
CA GLY A 55 -4.17 2.20 6.82
C GLY A 55 -5.26 1.48 7.63
N SER A 56 -5.23 1.74 8.94
CA SER A 56 -6.16 1.24 9.95
C SER A 56 -7.63 1.54 9.64
N ASP A 57 -8.54 0.84 10.32
CA ASP A 57 -10.00 0.97 10.19
C ASP A 57 -10.56 0.66 8.79
N THR A 58 -9.78 0.10 7.87
CA THR A 58 -10.28 -0.32 6.56
C THR A 58 -11.04 -1.62 6.68
N THR A 59 -12.25 -1.66 6.12
CA THR A 59 -13.14 -2.83 6.15
C THR A 59 -13.66 -3.12 4.75
N VAL A 60 -14.17 -4.33 4.50
CA VAL A 60 -14.82 -4.67 3.22
C VAL A 60 -15.97 -3.70 2.91
N ALA A 61 -16.77 -3.33 3.92
CA ALA A 61 -17.86 -2.35 3.77
C ALA A 61 -17.40 -0.95 3.31
N THR A 62 -16.16 -0.57 3.64
CA THR A 62 -15.60 0.74 3.26
C THR A 62 -14.57 0.66 2.13
N PHE A 63 -14.34 -0.52 1.56
CA PHE A 63 -13.29 -0.78 0.59
C PHE A 63 -13.43 0.03 -0.71
N GLU A 64 -14.66 0.14 -1.23
CA GLU A 64 -14.94 0.83 -2.49
C GLU A 64 -15.18 2.33 -2.33
N ARG A 65 -15.79 2.75 -1.22
CA ARG A 65 -16.21 4.12 -0.98
C ARG A 65 -16.39 4.39 0.51
N ARG A 66 -15.94 5.56 0.98
CA ARG A 66 -16.12 6.04 2.35
C ARG A 66 -16.48 7.53 2.34
N GLY A 67 -17.70 7.84 2.79
CA GLY A 67 -18.17 9.23 2.96
C GLY A 67 -17.93 10.11 1.73
N ALA A 68 -17.50 11.36 1.98
CA ALA A 68 -17.22 12.36 0.95
C ALA A 68 -15.82 12.24 0.31
N LYS A 69 -14.99 11.28 0.74
CA LYS A 69 -13.62 11.10 0.24
C LYS A 69 -13.46 9.71 -0.39
N PRO A 70 -14.14 9.40 -1.50
CA PRO A 70 -14.09 8.07 -2.11
C PRO A 70 -12.66 7.64 -2.46
N TYR A 71 -11.79 8.58 -2.86
CA TYR A 71 -10.38 8.34 -3.19
C TYR A 71 -9.53 7.86 -2.01
N SER A 72 -10.00 8.00 -0.75
CA SER A 72 -9.22 7.61 0.43
C SER A 72 -9.34 6.12 0.76
N THR A 73 -10.12 5.35 0.00
CA THR A 73 -10.31 3.91 0.20
C THR A 73 -9.43 3.10 -0.74
N PRO A 74 -9.18 1.80 -0.48
CA PRO A 74 -8.41 0.97 -1.40
C PRO A 74 -8.95 1.01 -2.84
N GLY A 75 -10.24 0.76 -3.02
CA GLY A 75 -10.87 0.70 -4.34
C GLY A 75 -11.01 2.08 -5.00
N GLY A 76 -11.36 3.11 -4.24
CA GLY A 76 -11.46 4.47 -4.79
C GLY A 76 -10.08 5.06 -5.11
N GLY A 77 -9.07 4.78 -4.30
CA GLY A 77 -7.68 5.11 -4.56
C GLY A 77 -7.13 4.42 -5.81
N ALA A 78 -7.45 3.14 -6.01
CA ALA A 78 -7.08 2.42 -7.23
C ALA A 78 -7.70 3.04 -8.48
N LYS A 79 -8.97 3.44 -8.43
CA LYS A 79 -9.64 4.17 -9.53
C LYS A 79 -8.98 5.53 -9.79
N ALA A 80 -8.62 6.27 -8.74
CA ALA A 80 -7.94 7.55 -8.86
C ALA A 80 -6.56 7.43 -9.52
N LEU A 81 -5.77 6.40 -9.13
CA LEU A 81 -4.47 6.10 -9.72
C LEU A 81 -4.59 5.77 -11.21
N LEU A 82 -5.54 4.93 -11.61
CA LEU A 82 -5.74 4.62 -13.03
C LEU A 82 -6.23 5.81 -13.84
N ALA A 83 -7.11 6.64 -13.27
CA ALA A 83 -7.56 7.87 -13.92
C ALA A 83 -6.38 8.84 -14.14
N GLU A 84 -5.53 9.03 -13.13
CA GLU A 84 -4.34 9.86 -13.26
C GLU A 84 -3.32 9.26 -14.22
N ALA A 85 -3.14 7.93 -14.23
CA ALA A 85 -2.22 7.25 -15.15
C ALA A 85 -2.62 7.48 -16.62
N ARG A 86 -3.91 7.40 -16.92
CA ARG A 86 -4.47 7.72 -18.25
C ARG A 86 -4.29 9.19 -18.62
N ARG A 87 -4.38 10.09 -17.65
CA ARG A 87 -4.11 11.53 -17.86
C ARG A 87 -2.64 11.80 -18.18
N LEU A 88 -1.74 10.94 -17.69
CA LEU A 88 -0.30 11.01 -17.92
C LEU A 88 0.16 10.29 -19.21
N GLY A 89 -0.70 9.52 -19.88
CA GLY A 89 -0.43 8.84 -21.15
C GLY A 89 -1.53 7.87 -21.62
N GLU A 90 -1.62 7.62 -22.94
CA GLU A 90 -2.73 6.88 -23.58
C GLU A 90 -2.75 5.37 -23.30
N ASP A 91 -1.59 4.73 -23.12
CA ASP A 91 -1.45 3.35 -22.63
C ASP A 91 -0.48 3.30 -21.44
N PRO A 92 -0.96 3.53 -20.21
CA PRO A 92 -0.09 3.54 -19.05
C PRO A 92 0.49 2.15 -18.72
N GLY A 93 -0.08 1.06 -19.26
CA GLY A 93 0.34 -0.31 -18.94
C GLY A 93 0.33 -0.62 -17.43
N LEU A 94 -0.58 0.01 -16.67
CA LEU A 94 -0.68 -0.10 -15.21
C LEU A 94 -1.95 -0.87 -14.83
N ALA A 95 -1.79 -1.89 -13.99
CA ALA A 95 -2.88 -2.44 -13.18
C ALA A 95 -2.68 -2.03 -11.71
N VAL A 96 -3.78 -1.91 -10.97
CA VAL A 96 -3.74 -1.56 -9.55
C VAL A 96 -4.47 -2.64 -8.74
N VAL A 97 -3.78 -3.20 -7.76
CA VAL A 97 -4.34 -4.11 -6.77
C VAL A 97 -4.73 -3.29 -5.54
N ALA A 98 -6.02 -3.14 -5.29
CA ALA A 98 -6.51 -2.65 -4.01
C ALA A 98 -6.50 -3.83 -3.03
N TRP A 99 -5.86 -3.66 -1.87
CA TRP A 99 -5.51 -4.79 -1.02
C TRP A 99 -6.04 -4.63 0.41
N LEU A 100 -6.76 -5.65 0.89
CA LEU A 100 -7.14 -5.85 2.29
C LEU A 100 -6.98 -7.34 2.58
N GLY A 101 -5.74 -7.77 2.85
CA GLY A 101 -5.38 -9.19 2.92
C GLY A 101 -5.31 -9.78 4.34
N TYR A 102 -5.54 -8.98 5.38
CA TYR A 102 -5.47 -9.38 6.78
C TYR A 102 -6.45 -8.55 7.63
N ASP A 103 -6.59 -8.92 8.90
CA ASP A 103 -7.42 -8.21 9.86
C ASP A 103 -6.73 -6.93 10.32
N VAL A 104 -7.09 -5.84 9.64
CA VAL A 104 -6.53 -4.53 9.90
C VAL A 104 -6.94 -4.05 11.29
N PRO A 105 -6.00 -3.65 12.15
CA PRO A 105 -6.33 -3.19 13.50
C PRO A 105 -7.14 -1.90 13.47
N ALA A 106 -8.03 -1.77 14.46
CA ALA A 106 -8.73 -0.52 14.72
C ALA A 106 -7.77 0.53 15.29
N THR A 107 -7.93 1.80 14.90
CA THR A 107 -7.02 2.90 15.29
C THR A 107 -6.87 3.05 16.82
N ARG A 108 -7.92 2.73 17.60
CA ARG A 108 -7.87 2.80 19.07
C ARG A 108 -7.04 1.70 19.74
N SER A 109 -6.73 0.63 19.00
CA SER A 109 -5.92 -0.50 19.48
C SER A 109 -4.44 -0.36 19.10
N LEU A 110 -4.06 0.74 18.45
CA LEU A 110 -2.71 0.95 17.93
C LEU A 110 -1.61 1.03 19.01
N ALA A 111 -1.98 1.16 20.28
CA ALA A 111 -1.01 1.21 21.38
C ALA A 111 -0.68 -0.17 21.98
N VAL A 112 -1.43 -1.23 21.64
CA VAL A 112 -1.40 -2.51 22.38
C VAL A 112 -1.12 -3.73 21.48
N ALA A 113 -1.38 -3.67 20.17
CA ALA A 113 -1.40 -4.87 19.30
C ALA A 113 -0.75 -4.66 17.92
N MET A 114 0.43 -4.02 17.87
CA MET A 114 1.00 -3.53 16.59
C MET A 114 1.87 -4.50 15.82
N ASP A 115 2.59 -5.39 16.48
CA ASP A 115 3.59 -6.18 15.76
C ASP A 115 2.94 -7.38 15.06
N ASP A 116 2.14 -8.16 15.79
CA ASP A 116 1.53 -9.40 15.28
C ASP A 116 0.64 -9.17 14.05
N ALA A 117 -0.23 -8.15 14.10
CA ALA A 117 -1.10 -7.82 12.96
C ALA A 117 -0.29 -7.35 11.73
N ALA A 118 0.81 -6.62 11.95
CA ALA A 118 1.67 -6.20 10.84
C ALA A 118 2.46 -7.38 10.26
N GLU A 119 2.87 -8.35 11.08
CA GLU A 119 3.52 -9.58 10.62
C GLU A 119 2.57 -10.46 9.79
N ASP A 120 1.33 -10.65 10.26
CA ASP A 120 0.30 -11.38 9.51
C ASP A 120 0.00 -10.69 8.18
N GLY A 121 -0.16 -9.36 8.20
CA GLY A 121 -0.32 -8.56 6.99
C GLY A 121 0.88 -8.69 6.06
N ALA A 122 2.10 -8.73 6.59
CA ALA A 122 3.31 -8.84 5.80
C ALA A 122 3.44 -10.21 5.13
N ALA A 123 3.10 -11.29 5.83
CA ALA A 123 3.05 -12.63 5.25
C ALA A 123 2.06 -12.71 4.08
N ALA A 124 0.83 -12.25 4.27
CA ALA A 124 -0.20 -12.22 3.22
C ALA A 124 0.19 -11.31 2.04
N LEU A 125 0.86 -10.17 2.32
CA LEU A 125 1.33 -9.27 1.28
C LEU A 125 2.46 -9.91 0.45
N ARG A 126 3.39 -10.66 1.07
CA ARG A 126 4.43 -11.41 0.33
C ARG A 126 3.82 -12.44 -0.62
N GLU A 127 2.77 -13.15 -0.21
CA GLU A 127 2.05 -14.08 -1.10
C GLU A 127 1.42 -13.35 -2.29
N THR A 128 0.82 -12.18 -2.04
CA THR A 128 0.25 -11.33 -3.09
C THR A 128 1.34 -10.88 -4.08
N ILE A 129 2.50 -10.44 -3.58
CA ILE A 129 3.65 -10.05 -4.41
C ILE A 129 4.17 -11.24 -5.23
N ALA A 130 4.30 -12.42 -4.63
CA ALA A 130 4.76 -13.63 -5.30
C ALA A 130 3.84 -14.03 -6.46
N GLY A 131 2.53 -13.86 -6.30
CA GLY A 131 1.54 -14.09 -7.36
C GLY A 131 1.65 -13.14 -8.57
N LEU A 132 2.45 -12.07 -8.46
CA LEU A 132 2.70 -11.09 -9.52
C LEU A 132 4.07 -11.26 -10.19
N ALA A 133 4.69 -12.44 -10.05
CA ALA A 133 5.99 -12.75 -10.61
C ALA A 133 6.09 -12.36 -12.10
N GLY A 134 7.24 -11.77 -12.47
CA GLY A 134 7.49 -11.29 -13.84
C GLY A 134 6.93 -9.90 -14.16
N LYS A 135 6.20 -9.26 -13.24
CA LYS A 135 5.76 -7.87 -13.38
C LYS A 135 6.55 -6.92 -12.48
N ARG A 136 6.69 -5.66 -12.90
CA ARG A 136 7.27 -4.61 -12.05
C ARG A 136 6.26 -4.23 -10.97
N VAL A 137 6.52 -4.62 -9.72
CA VAL A 137 5.63 -4.32 -8.59
C VAL A 137 6.07 -3.03 -7.88
N THR A 138 5.10 -2.16 -7.60
CA THR A 138 5.24 -0.98 -6.75
C THR A 138 4.28 -1.08 -5.57
N LEU A 139 4.76 -0.85 -4.35
CA LEU A 139 3.90 -0.78 -3.16
C LEU A 139 3.54 0.69 -2.87
N LEU A 140 2.26 1.00 -2.69
CA LEU A 140 1.75 2.31 -2.29
C LEU A 140 1.08 2.16 -0.91
N CYS A 141 1.80 2.53 0.13
CA CYS A 141 1.50 2.15 1.50
C CYS A 141 1.08 3.36 2.33
N HIS A 142 -0.18 3.38 2.73
CA HIS A 142 -0.78 4.50 3.47
C HIS A 142 -0.79 4.22 4.97
N SER A 143 -0.38 5.19 5.79
CA SER A 143 -0.56 5.13 7.23
C SER A 143 -0.01 3.82 7.81
N TYR A 144 -0.79 3.08 8.61
CA TYR A 144 -0.35 1.79 9.14
C TYR A 144 0.05 0.75 8.07
N GLY A 145 -0.50 0.83 6.86
CA GLY A 145 -0.06 0.00 5.73
C GLY A 145 1.42 0.15 5.39
N SER A 146 2.05 1.28 5.76
CA SER A 146 3.51 1.46 5.63
C SER A 146 4.33 0.51 6.51
N VAL A 147 3.83 0.15 7.69
CA VAL A 147 4.47 -0.83 8.58
C VAL A 147 4.37 -2.23 7.99
N VAL A 148 3.19 -2.61 7.50
CA VAL A 148 2.95 -3.89 6.80
C VAL A 148 3.89 -4.02 5.60
N CYS A 149 3.98 -2.98 4.77
CA CYS A 149 4.88 -2.96 3.63
C CYS A 149 6.35 -3.08 4.03
N ALA A 150 6.79 -2.34 5.06
CA ALA A 150 8.17 -2.38 5.53
C ALA A 150 8.58 -3.78 5.98
N LYS A 151 7.70 -4.49 6.70
CA LYS A 151 7.92 -5.89 7.09
C LYS A 151 7.93 -6.83 5.89
N ALA A 152 7.05 -6.62 4.90
CA ALA A 152 6.90 -7.49 3.75
C ALA A 152 8.03 -7.37 2.70
N VAL A 153 8.59 -6.18 2.50
CA VAL A 153 9.35 -5.85 1.28
C VAL A 153 10.70 -6.55 1.17
N ARG A 154 11.35 -6.83 2.31
CA ARG A 154 12.68 -7.45 2.32
C ARG A 154 12.63 -8.85 1.69
N GLY A 155 13.54 -9.12 0.75
CA GLY A 155 13.62 -10.40 0.03
C GLY A 155 12.62 -10.55 -1.11
N THR A 156 11.87 -9.49 -1.44
CA THR A 156 10.94 -9.47 -2.59
C THR A 156 11.56 -8.77 -3.80
N ALA A 157 10.97 -8.96 -4.97
CA ALA A 157 11.34 -8.26 -6.21
C ALA A 157 10.60 -6.91 -6.40
N VAL A 158 10.04 -6.33 -5.32
CA VAL A 158 9.39 -5.02 -5.37
C VAL A 158 10.41 -3.97 -5.81
N ALA A 159 10.07 -3.23 -6.87
CA ALA A 159 11.01 -2.30 -7.47
C ALA A 159 10.99 -0.92 -6.78
N ASP A 160 9.80 -0.48 -6.35
CA ASP A 160 9.59 0.79 -5.67
C ASP A 160 8.57 0.63 -4.55
N MET A 161 8.80 1.33 -3.44
CA MET A 161 7.86 1.40 -2.32
C MET A 161 7.65 2.87 -1.96
N ALA A 162 6.41 3.34 -2.02
CA ALA A 162 6.05 4.68 -1.59
C ALA A 162 5.22 4.61 -0.31
N VAL A 163 5.72 5.25 0.74
CA VAL A 163 5.02 5.39 2.02
C VAL A 163 4.51 6.82 2.17
N TYR A 164 3.27 6.96 2.61
CA TYR A 164 2.65 8.28 2.77
C TYR A 164 1.68 8.34 3.95
N GLY A 165 1.71 9.47 4.66
CA GLY A 165 1.06 9.59 5.96
C GLY A 165 1.53 8.51 6.95
N SER A 166 2.78 8.05 6.83
CA SER A 166 3.33 6.95 7.62
C SER A 166 3.61 7.38 9.06
N PRO A 167 3.30 6.55 10.06
CA PRO A 167 3.76 6.78 11.43
C PRO A 167 5.22 6.35 11.66
N GLY A 168 5.85 5.68 10.69
CA GLY A 168 7.17 5.04 10.78
C GLY A 168 7.20 3.67 10.09
N LEU A 169 8.40 3.08 9.93
CA LEU A 169 8.63 1.82 9.20
C LEU A 169 9.24 0.70 10.05
N THR A 170 9.29 0.85 11.38
CA THR A 170 9.89 -0.10 12.34
C THR A 170 11.38 -0.40 12.12
N VAL A 171 12.07 0.44 11.34
CA VAL A 171 13.51 0.42 11.08
C VAL A 171 14.07 1.84 11.28
N ASP A 172 15.38 1.98 11.43
CA ASP A 172 16.02 3.27 11.68
C ASP A 172 16.57 3.91 10.39
N HIS A 173 16.77 3.12 9.33
CA HIS A 173 17.23 3.60 8.02
C HIS A 173 16.66 2.78 6.85
N ALA A 174 16.42 3.43 5.72
CA ALA A 174 15.88 2.83 4.49
C ALA A 174 16.67 1.63 3.95
N ARG A 175 17.96 1.49 4.31
CA ARG A 175 18.84 0.41 3.82
C ARG A 175 18.47 -0.94 4.42
N GLU A 176 17.83 -0.93 5.58
CA GLU A 176 17.40 -2.13 6.31
C GLU A 176 16.25 -2.86 5.60
N LEU A 177 15.56 -2.17 4.68
CA LEU A 177 14.43 -2.68 3.89
C LEU A 177 14.87 -3.54 2.69
N GLY A 178 16.18 -3.85 2.56
CA GLY A 178 16.67 -4.76 1.53
C GLY A 178 16.81 -4.15 0.14
N GLY A 179 17.13 -2.85 0.06
CA GLY A 179 17.52 -2.19 -1.19
C GLY A 179 16.37 -1.72 -2.10
N VAL A 180 15.12 -1.83 -1.66
CA VAL A 180 13.98 -1.23 -2.38
C VAL A 180 14.18 0.27 -2.54
N ARG A 181 13.81 0.82 -3.70
CA ARG A 181 13.79 2.27 -3.88
C ARG A 181 12.62 2.86 -3.09
N LEU A 182 12.93 3.38 -1.92
CA LEU A 182 11.95 3.94 -0.98
C LEU A 182 11.64 5.40 -1.30
N TRP A 183 10.36 5.72 -1.39
CA TRP A 183 9.80 7.05 -1.48
C TRP A 183 9.00 7.36 -0.22
N ALA A 184 9.12 8.58 0.31
CA ALA A 184 8.38 9.01 1.49
C ALA A 184 7.76 10.39 1.27
N GLY A 185 6.49 10.55 1.66
CA GLY A 185 5.76 11.80 1.53
C GLY A 185 4.83 12.04 2.71
N LEU A 186 4.83 13.27 3.23
CA LEU A 186 3.97 13.68 4.34
C LEU A 186 3.31 15.00 3.98
N GLY A 187 1.97 15.01 3.92
CA GLY A 187 1.18 16.20 3.61
C GLY A 187 1.30 17.25 4.71
N SER A 188 1.32 18.54 4.34
CA SER A 188 1.51 19.62 5.33
C SER A 188 0.33 19.76 6.31
N ALA A 189 -0.83 19.22 5.96
CA ALA A 189 -2.04 19.19 6.78
C ALA A 189 -2.29 17.82 7.44
N ASP A 190 -1.34 16.87 7.33
CA ASP A 190 -1.48 15.56 7.93
C ASP A 190 -1.13 15.58 9.43
N GLY A 191 -2.11 15.24 10.27
CA GLY A 191 -1.94 15.18 11.72
C GLY A 191 -1.02 14.07 12.19
N ILE A 192 -0.66 13.09 11.35
CA ILE A 192 0.29 12.02 11.72
C ILE A 192 1.66 12.60 12.10
N ARG A 193 2.00 13.79 11.63
CA ARG A 193 3.22 14.53 12.02
C ARG A 193 3.33 14.80 13.52
N ASN A 194 2.21 14.72 14.25
CA ASN A 194 2.14 14.92 15.69
C ASN A 194 2.27 13.59 16.46
N VAL A 195 2.31 12.45 15.78
CA VAL A 195 2.59 11.15 16.40
C VAL A 195 4.08 11.08 16.70
N PRO A 196 4.49 10.82 17.95
CA PRO A 196 5.91 10.74 18.29
C PRO A 196 6.63 9.61 17.53
N ASN A 197 7.67 9.98 16.77
CA ASN A 197 8.54 9.06 16.02
C ASN A 197 9.61 8.44 16.93
N VAL A 198 9.19 7.69 17.95
CA VAL A 198 10.09 7.01 18.89
C VAL A 198 9.84 5.51 18.87
N ARG A 199 10.89 4.71 19.09
CA ARG A 199 10.76 3.27 19.31
C ARG A 199 11.40 2.87 20.63
N ILE A 200 10.64 2.22 21.50
CA ILE A 200 11.09 1.67 22.78
C ILE A 200 10.64 0.21 22.83
N GLY A 201 11.56 -0.72 22.57
CA GLY A 201 11.22 -2.14 22.44
C GLY A 201 10.19 -2.37 21.31
N PRO A 202 9.03 -2.99 21.57
CA PRO A 202 7.97 -3.21 20.59
C PRO A 202 7.07 -1.97 20.37
N PHE A 203 7.27 -0.90 21.14
CA PHE A 203 6.39 0.27 21.11
C PHE A 203 6.90 1.34 20.16
N GLY A 204 6.02 1.82 19.28
CA GLY A 204 6.28 2.88 18.32
C GLY A 204 6.88 2.41 16.99
N PHE A 205 6.84 3.27 15.98
CA PHE A 205 7.11 2.87 14.59
C PHE A 205 8.50 3.28 14.09
N GLY A 206 9.36 3.74 15.01
CA GLY A 206 10.71 4.19 14.68
C GLY A 206 10.73 5.59 14.10
N LYS A 207 11.79 5.85 13.35
CA LYS A 207 12.11 7.18 12.80
C LYS A 207 11.16 7.57 11.66
N ASP A 208 10.89 8.87 11.53
CA ASP A 208 10.07 9.41 10.45
C ASP A 208 10.74 9.13 9.09
N PRO A 209 10.07 8.43 8.16
CA PRO A 209 10.64 8.12 6.86
C PRO A 209 10.85 9.35 5.97
N THR A 210 10.28 10.51 6.33
CA THR A 210 10.48 11.79 5.65
C THR A 210 11.65 12.61 6.19
N GLU A 211 12.29 12.18 7.28
CA GLU A 211 13.53 12.81 7.73
C GLU A 211 14.66 12.57 6.72
N PRO A 212 15.46 13.60 6.36
CA PRO A 212 16.58 13.43 5.42
C PRO A 212 17.55 12.32 5.83
N SER A 213 17.78 12.15 7.14
CA SER A 213 18.70 11.17 7.70
C SER A 213 18.15 9.74 7.74
N PHE A 214 16.89 9.52 7.32
CA PHE A 214 16.31 8.18 7.15
C PHE A 214 16.75 7.52 5.82
N GLY A 215 17.01 8.33 4.79
CA GLY A 215 17.51 7.88 3.49
C GLY A 215 16.45 7.55 2.43
N ALA A 216 15.20 8.01 2.59
CA ALA A 216 14.16 7.87 1.56
C ALA A 216 14.22 9.00 0.50
N HIS A 217 13.75 8.73 -0.71
CA HIS A 217 13.46 9.77 -1.70
C HIS A 217 12.18 10.52 -1.29
N ARG A 218 12.33 11.78 -0.89
CA ARG A 218 11.18 12.60 -0.45
C ARG A 218 10.43 13.17 -1.65
N PHE A 219 9.12 12.94 -1.74
CA PHE A 219 8.28 13.49 -2.81
C PHE A 219 7.28 14.52 -2.29
N VAL A 220 6.88 15.44 -3.16
CA VAL A 220 5.94 16.52 -2.80
C VAL A 220 4.51 15.98 -2.71
N THR A 221 3.83 16.32 -1.61
CA THR A 221 2.45 15.90 -1.30
C THR A 221 1.49 17.09 -1.19
N GLY A 222 2.02 18.32 -1.17
CA GLY A 222 1.25 19.55 -0.97
C GLY A 222 0.48 19.55 0.36
N GLY A 223 -0.69 20.20 0.34
CA GLY A 223 -1.60 20.30 1.50
C GLY A 223 -2.47 19.07 1.74
N ALA A 224 -2.00 17.86 1.44
CA ALA A 224 -2.76 16.65 1.74
C ALA A 224 -2.98 16.51 3.26
N GLY A 225 -4.24 16.30 3.68
CA GLY A 225 -4.54 15.72 4.98
C GLY A 225 -4.37 14.20 4.94
N HIS A 226 -4.53 13.55 6.09
CA HIS A 226 -4.22 12.12 6.25
C HIS A 226 -4.92 11.21 5.23
N SER A 227 -6.15 11.54 4.83
CA SER A 227 -6.95 10.76 3.88
C SER A 227 -6.97 11.34 2.45
N ASP A 228 -6.10 12.31 2.14
CA ASP A 228 -6.20 13.11 0.91
C ASP A 228 -5.12 12.84 -0.15
N TYR A 229 -4.16 11.95 0.14
CA TYR A 229 -3.00 11.69 -0.73
C TYR A 229 -3.36 11.22 -2.15
N LEU A 230 -4.52 10.57 -2.32
CA LEU A 230 -5.03 10.08 -3.60
C LEU A 230 -6.15 10.96 -4.17
N ARG A 231 -6.35 12.17 -3.64
CA ARG A 231 -7.36 13.11 -4.12
C ARG A 231 -7.11 13.43 -5.60
N PRO A 232 -8.11 13.26 -6.50
CA PRO A 232 -7.98 13.63 -7.90
C PRO A 232 -7.50 15.07 -8.09
N GLY A 233 -6.60 15.28 -9.06
CA GLY A 233 -6.00 16.59 -9.35
C GLY A 233 -4.95 17.07 -8.34
N SER A 234 -4.64 16.30 -7.29
CA SER A 234 -3.58 16.66 -6.34
C SER A 234 -2.18 16.30 -6.86
N GLU A 235 -1.18 17.08 -6.43
CA GLU A 235 0.23 16.78 -6.72
C GLU A 235 0.67 15.45 -6.08
N SER A 236 0.15 15.12 -4.89
CA SER A 236 0.38 13.83 -4.25
C SER A 236 -0.05 12.66 -5.13
N LEU A 237 -1.27 12.68 -5.66
CA LEU A 237 -1.77 11.63 -6.55
C LEU A 237 -0.90 11.55 -7.80
N ARG A 238 -0.54 12.69 -8.41
CA ARG A 238 0.35 12.72 -9.59
C ARG A 238 1.69 12.02 -9.29
N ASN A 239 2.34 12.36 -8.18
CA ASN A 239 3.63 11.77 -7.82
C ASN A 239 3.54 10.28 -7.48
N LEU A 240 2.51 9.85 -6.75
CA LEU A 240 2.26 8.43 -6.46
C LEU A 240 2.02 7.64 -7.76
N THR A 241 1.26 8.21 -8.70
CA THR A 241 1.06 7.59 -10.01
C THR A 241 2.35 7.51 -10.82
N LEU A 242 3.19 8.55 -10.81
CA LEU A 242 4.49 8.51 -11.49
C LEU A 242 5.41 7.42 -10.92
N ILE A 243 5.43 7.25 -9.60
CA ILE A 243 6.17 6.17 -8.94
C ILE A 243 5.62 4.80 -9.38
N ALA A 244 4.29 4.63 -9.37
CA ALA A 244 3.62 3.41 -9.83
C ALA A 244 3.92 3.07 -11.30
N LEU A 245 4.05 4.08 -12.16
CA LEU A 245 4.44 3.94 -13.57
C LEU A 245 5.95 3.72 -13.77
N GLY A 246 6.77 3.86 -12.72
CA GLY A 246 8.23 3.85 -12.82
C GLY A 246 8.85 5.09 -13.48
N ARG A 247 8.07 6.15 -13.66
CA ARG A 247 8.50 7.45 -14.20
C ARG A 247 9.14 8.33 -13.12
N VAL A 248 10.09 7.74 -12.40
CA VAL A 248 10.68 8.28 -11.16
C VAL A 248 11.50 9.56 -11.33
N SER A 249 11.92 9.88 -12.55
CA SER A 249 12.60 11.13 -12.91
C SER A 249 11.66 12.33 -12.95
N GLU A 250 10.36 12.11 -13.11
CA GLU A 250 9.34 13.16 -13.25
C GLU A 250 8.61 13.49 -11.93
N VAL A 251 8.97 12.77 -10.87
CA VAL A 251 8.42 12.95 -9.52
C VAL A 251 8.95 14.26 -8.94
N SER A 252 8.05 15.16 -8.53
CA SER A 252 8.44 16.36 -7.79
C SER A 252 9.03 15.95 -6.43
N ARG A 253 10.27 16.37 -6.14
CA ARG A 253 10.96 16.04 -4.89
C ARG A 253 11.03 17.22 -3.94
N VAL A 254 10.96 16.93 -2.64
CA VAL A 254 11.25 17.91 -1.60
C VAL A 254 12.76 18.17 -1.62
N ARG A 255 13.16 19.44 -1.68
CA ARG A 255 14.56 19.84 -1.62
C ARG A 255 15.15 19.55 -0.24
#